data_AF-A0A817MBZ9-F1
#
_entry.id   AF-A0A817MBZ9-F1
#
_cell.length_a   1.000
_cell.length_b   1.000
_cell.length_c   1.000
_cell.angle_alpha   90.00
_cell.angle_beta   90.00
_cell.angle_gamma   90.00
#
_symmetry.space_group_name_H-M   'P 1'
#
loop_
_entity.id
_entity.type
_entity.pdbx_description
1 polymer ?
#
loop_
_entity_poly.entity_id
_entity_poly.type
_entity_poly.pdbx_seq_one_letter_code
_entity_poly.pdbx_strand_id
1 'polypeptide(L)'
;EITSAVDNNNSNNSFSDFIKEMSAATSQSDISINRSSLDIIKRIESTMNVYLYPCLIEYSLISLTVFFLMWRNVGRISAEPFLRFGDRHVFTINCARASRGLLIGGIILLLTILTLIPTYLLNEDAISVTHITELILLTVSLCIVCMSFLHTTKLYYNPKAHVDAFDQVLILITTVGDFAYSFFGLFASIFVDRSKSKLPIGIEISIGFLAIFQTFLQSGFILDTLKRRVKSKFEIRNKPGRETITALLLINLAIWLHDSLSAKKVRLNPLQVEYYDAGTWAIIQAFTSPLSIFYRFHSSVCLADIWQEVYSDRENNDGIKQTRIVGRQHSLNMDYVHDTEH
;
A
#
# COMPACT_ATOMS: atom_id res chain seq x y z
N GLU A 1 70.35 -73.12 21.19
CA GLU A 1 69.05 -73.39 20.55
C GLU A 1 68.01 -73.24 21.65
N ILE A 2 67.11 -72.24 21.73
CA ILE A 2 66.22 -71.54 20.78
C ILE A 2 65.82 -70.23 21.53
N THR A 3 66.09 -69.02 20.99
CA THR A 3 65.11 -67.99 20.49
C THR A 3 63.85 -67.79 21.37
N SER A 4 63.30 -66.61 21.66
CA SER A 4 63.23 -65.29 21.00
C SER A 4 62.54 -64.32 21.99
N ALA A 5 63.02 -63.08 22.14
CA ALA A 5 62.46 -61.84 21.58
C ALA A 5 61.02 -61.49 22.05
N VAL A 6 60.87 -60.50 22.94
CA VAL A 6 60.57 -59.07 22.67
C VAL A 6 59.05 -58.79 22.71
N ASP A 7 58.64 -58.33 23.89
CA ASP A 7 57.98 -57.07 24.22
C ASP A 7 56.88 -56.44 23.35
N ASN A 8 55.91 -55.91 24.12
CA ASN A 8 55.10 -54.70 23.90
C ASN A 8 53.90 -54.79 22.95
N ASN A 9 52.72 -55.05 23.53
CA ASN A 9 51.45 -54.81 22.84
C ASN A 9 50.25 -54.47 23.76
N ASN A 10 50.41 -53.62 24.78
CA ASN A 10 49.26 -53.29 25.67
C ASN A 10 49.08 -51.83 26.12
N SER A 11 49.84 -50.86 25.59
CA SER A 11 49.68 -49.43 25.94
C SER A 11 49.00 -48.57 24.85
N ASN A 12 48.76 -49.11 23.65
CA ASN A 12 48.23 -48.32 22.53
C ASN A 12 46.68 -48.28 22.43
N ASN A 13 45.95 -49.08 23.21
CA ASN A 13 44.49 -49.14 23.13
C ASN A 13 43.82 -48.05 23.99
N SER A 14 44.32 -47.78 25.19
CA SER A 14 43.72 -46.79 26.09
C SER A 14 43.79 -45.34 25.55
N PHE A 15 44.89 -44.96 24.91
CA PHE A 15 45.04 -43.61 24.35
C PHE A 15 44.28 -43.46 23.02
N SER A 16 44.27 -44.48 22.18
CA SER A 16 43.51 -44.44 20.92
C SER A 16 42.00 -44.44 21.17
N ASP A 17 41.52 -45.16 22.18
CA ASP A 17 40.12 -45.13 22.62
C ASP A 17 39.73 -43.75 23.17
N PHE A 18 40.59 -43.12 23.98
CA PHE A 18 40.37 -41.76 24.48
C PHE A 18 40.29 -40.71 23.35
N ILE A 19 41.16 -40.81 22.33
CA ILE A 19 41.12 -39.91 21.16
C ILE A 19 39.84 -40.15 20.34
N LYS A 20 39.37 -41.40 20.24
CA LYS A 20 38.13 -41.74 19.55
C LYS A 20 36.91 -41.17 20.27
N GLU A 21 36.87 -41.29 21.60
CA GLU A 21 35.80 -40.77 22.45
C GLU A 21 35.77 -39.24 22.44
N MET A 22 36.94 -38.58 22.48
CA MET A 22 37.05 -37.12 22.32
C MET A 22 36.58 -36.67 20.93
N SER A 23 36.96 -37.36 19.84
CA SER A 23 36.50 -37.04 18.49
C SER A 23 34.99 -37.26 18.30
N ALA A 24 34.43 -38.28 18.94
CA ALA A 24 33.01 -38.58 18.92
C ALA A 24 32.21 -37.54 19.74
N ALA A 25 32.74 -37.11 20.87
CA ALA A 25 32.18 -36.04 21.69
C ALA A 25 32.25 -34.67 20.99
N THR A 26 33.37 -34.35 20.33
CA THR A 26 33.51 -33.12 19.51
C THR A 26 32.60 -33.16 18.28
N SER A 27 32.48 -34.31 17.62
CA SER A 27 31.56 -34.46 16.48
C SER A 27 30.09 -34.39 16.93
N GLN A 28 29.72 -34.95 18.08
CA GLN A 28 28.39 -34.79 18.65
C GLN A 28 28.09 -33.37 19.12
N SER A 29 29.08 -32.65 19.69
CA SER A 29 28.92 -31.23 20.01
C SER A 29 28.75 -30.40 18.73
N ASP A 30 29.54 -30.65 17.69
CA ASP A 30 29.43 -29.92 16.41
C ASP A 30 28.13 -30.26 15.66
N ILE A 31 27.67 -31.50 15.70
CA ILE A 31 26.38 -31.93 15.13
C ILE A 31 25.22 -31.32 15.91
N SER A 32 25.29 -31.26 17.25
CA SER A 32 24.25 -30.65 18.07
C SER A 32 24.21 -29.13 17.91
N ILE A 33 25.36 -28.46 17.79
CA ILE A 33 25.46 -27.03 17.48
C ILE A 33 24.92 -26.75 16.07
N ASN A 34 25.29 -27.53 15.06
CA ASN A 34 24.78 -27.39 13.69
C ASN A 34 23.27 -27.68 13.59
N ARG A 35 22.77 -28.67 14.34
CA ARG A 35 21.33 -28.97 14.42
C ARG A 35 20.59 -27.82 15.09
N SER A 36 21.13 -27.26 16.18
CA SER A 36 20.55 -26.08 16.85
C SER A 36 20.53 -24.84 15.96
N SER A 37 21.59 -24.61 15.17
CA SER A 37 21.67 -23.49 14.22
C SER A 37 20.72 -23.68 13.04
N LEU A 38 20.60 -24.91 12.52
CA LEU A 38 19.63 -25.24 11.47
C LEU A 38 18.18 -25.08 11.97
N ASP A 39 17.90 -25.44 13.22
CA ASP A 39 16.59 -25.27 13.83
C ASP A 39 16.25 -23.79 14.07
N ILE A 40 17.24 -22.97 14.44
CA ILE A 40 17.10 -21.51 14.51
C ILE A 40 16.83 -20.93 13.12
N ILE A 41 17.59 -21.32 12.09
CA ILE A 41 17.39 -20.86 10.71
C ILE A 41 16.00 -21.25 10.20
N LYS A 42 15.58 -22.50 10.41
CA LYS A 42 14.23 -22.96 10.03
C LYS A 42 13.13 -22.21 10.80
N ARG A 43 13.35 -21.89 12.08
CA ARG A 43 12.41 -21.09 12.86
C ARG A 43 12.32 -19.66 12.32
N ILE A 44 13.45 -19.04 12.00
CA ILE A 44 13.49 -17.71 11.37
C ILE A 44 12.80 -17.76 10.02
N GLU A 45 13.15 -18.72 9.15
CA GLU A 45 12.55 -18.90 7.84
C GLU A 45 11.02 -19.09 7.93
N SER A 46 10.55 -20.01 8.78
CA SER A 46 9.12 -20.23 8.96
C SER A 46 8.38 -19.00 9.50
N THR A 47 9.03 -18.21 10.35
CA THR A 47 8.48 -16.96 10.88
C THR A 47 8.43 -15.91 9.76
N MET A 48 9.54 -15.70 9.06
CA MET A 48 9.68 -14.68 8.01
C MET A 48 8.80 -14.98 6.79
N ASN A 49 8.65 -16.25 6.40
CA ASN A 49 7.82 -16.65 5.25
C ASN A 49 6.36 -16.24 5.41
N VAL A 50 5.81 -16.29 6.63
CA VAL A 50 4.43 -15.83 6.91
C VAL A 50 4.27 -14.33 6.64
N TYR A 51 5.33 -13.53 6.89
CA TYR A 51 5.30 -12.08 6.65
C TYR A 51 5.69 -11.70 5.22
N LEU A 52 6.64 -12.41 4.61
CA LEU A 52 7.19 -12.07 3.30
C LEU A 52 6.31 -12.53 2.15
N TYR A 53 5.52 -13.59 2.32
CA TYR A 53 4.70 -14.14 1.25
C TYR A 53 3.65 -13.13 0.72
N PRO A 54 2.85 -12.44 1.56
CA PRO A 54 1.96 -11.37 1.08
C PRO A 54 2.73 -10.21 0.45
N CYS A 55 3.87 -9.80 1.03
CA CYS A 55 4.72 -8.75 0.46
C CYS A 55 5.24 -9.09 -0.93
N LEU A 56 5.57 -10.36 -1.19
CA LEU A 56 6.00 -10.80 -2.50
C LEU A 56 4.88 -10.68 -3.54
N ILE A 57 3.64 -11.00 -3.15
CA ILE A 57 2.47 -10.86 -4.02
C ILE A 57 2.20 -9.38 -4.31
N GLU A 58 2.19 -8.54 -3.28
CA GLU A 58 2.05 -7.07 -3.42
C GLU A 58 3.12 -6.48 -4.32
N TYR A 59 4.38 -6.84 -4.08
CA TYR A 59 5.51 -6.41 -4.91
C TYR A 59 5.33 -6.81 -6.37
N SER A 60 4.86 -8.04 -6.61
CA SER A 60 4.64 -8.55 -7.97
C SER A 60 3.52 -7.77 -8.69
N LEU A 61 2.44 -7.44 -8.00
CA LEU A 61 1.33 -6.64 -8.55
C LEU A 61 1.75 -5.20 -8.87
N ILE A 62 2.48 -4.55 -7.95
CA ILE A 62 3.00 -3.20 -8.16
C ILE A 62 4.00 -3.21 -9.32
N SER A 63 4.90 -4.18 -9.35
CA SER A 63 5.90 -4.31 -10.42
C SER A 63 5.24 -4.52 -11.78
N LEU A 64 4.25 -5.42 -11.88
CA LEU A 64 3.49 -5.64 -13.11
C LEU A 64 2.84 -4.33 -13.61
N THR A 65 2.25 -3.56 -12.70
CA THR A 65 1.63 -2.26 -13.00
C THR A 65 2.66 -1.27 -13.55
N VAL A 66 3.81 -1.12 -12.89
CA VAL A 66 4.90 -0.23 -13.31
C VAL A 66 5.49 -0.67 -14.65
N PHE A 67 5.75 -1.96 -14.83
CA PHE A 67 6.25 -2.51 -16.10
C PHE A 67 5.27 -2.27 -17.24
N PHE A 68 3.97 -2.47 -17.02
CA PHE A 68 2.94 -2.19 -18.02
C PHE A 68 2.92 -0.70 -18.39
N LEU A 69 3.01 0.20 -17.41
CA LEU A 69 3.08 1.65 -17.65
C LEU A 69 4.32 2.03 -18.44
N MET A 70 5.49 1.48 -18.10
CA MET A 70 6.73 1.71 -18.86
C MET A 70 6.58 1.20 -20.29
N TRP A 71 6.15 -0.05 -20.48
CA TRP A 71 5.98 -0.68 -21.79
C TRP A 71 5.08 0.14 -22.71
N ARG A 72 3.92 0.59 -22.22
CA ARG A 72 2.97 1.40 -22.99
C ARG A 72 3.53 2.76 -23.42
N ASN A 73 4.54 3.26 -22.72
CA ASN A 73 5.15 4.57 -22.98
C ASN A 73 6.44 4.48 -23.81
N VAL A 74 7.03 3.29 -23.99
CA VAL A 74 8.18 3.09 -24.87
C VAL A 74 7.78 3.39 -26.33
N GLY A 75 8.54 4.25 -27.01
CA GLY A 75 8.34 4.56 -28.43
C GLY A 75 7.25 5.59 -28.73
N ARG A 76 6.56 6.13 -27.71
CA ARG A 76 5.67 7.29 -27.90
C ARG A 76 6.49 8.55 -28.13
N ILE A 77 6.61 8.97 -29.39
CA ILE A 77 7.08 10.30 -29.77
C ILE A 77 5.92 11.26 -29.50
N SER A 78 5.88 11.84 -28.31
CA SER A 78 4.93 12.91 -28.02
C SER A 78 5.27 14.14 -28.86
N ALA A 79 4.33 14.60 -29.70
CA ALA A 79 4.48 15.83 -30.49
C ALA A 79 4.62 17.09 -29.62
N GLU A 80 4.18 16.99 -28.37
CA GLU A 80 4.53 17.88 -27.27
C GLU A 80 5.75 17.29 -26.55
N PRO A 81 6.90 17.98 -26.47
CA PRO A 81 8.10 17.43 -25.87
C PRO A 81 7.82 17.01 -24.43
N PHE A 82 7.80 15.69 -24.22
CA PHE A 82 7.70 15.03 -22.92
C PHE A 82 8.95 15.45 -22.13
N LEU A 83 8.80 16.39 -21.20
CA LEU A 83 9.84 16.90 -20.31
C LEU A 83 11.01 17.64 -21.00
N ARG A 84 10.88 18.97 -21.11
CA ARG A 84 12.04 19.81 -20.80
C ARG A 84 12.37 19.60 -19.32
N PHE A 85 13.21 18.62 -19.01
CA PHE A 85 13.93 18.50 -17.72
C PHE A 85 14.80 19.74 -17.40
N GLY A 86 14.88 20.72 -18.32
CA GLY A 86 15.54 22.01 -18.15
C GLY A 86 14.65 23.16 -17.67
N ASP A 87 13.33 23.05 -17.75
CA ASP A 87 12.49 23.93 -16.93
C ASP A 87 12.44 23.31 -15.56
N ARG A 88 13.04 23.98 -14.57
CA ARG A 88 12.80 23.69 -13.16
C ARG A 88 11.28 23.72 -12.94
N HIS A 89 10.61 22.58 -13.10
CA HIS A 89 9.45 22.24 -12.30
C HIS A 89 9.97 22.16 -10.88
N VAL A 90 10.18 23.33 -10.28
CA VAL A 90 10.27 23.43 -8.83
C VAL A 90 8.92 22.90 -8.39
N PHE A 91 8.90 21.63 -7.99
CA PHE A 91 7.79 20.98 -7.32
C PHE A 91 7.60 21.73 -6.02
N THR A 92 7.00 22.91 -6.14
CA THR A 92 6.68 23.78 -5.02
C THR A 92 5.43 23.18 -4.42
N ILE A 93 5.64 22.21 -3.53
CA ILE A 93 4.60 21.65 -2.69
C ILE A 93 4.11 22.80 -1.79
N ASN A 94 3.16 23.57 -2.30
CA ASN A 94 2.58 24.64 -1.52
C ASN A 94 1.49 24.04 -0.63
N CYS A 95 1.92 23.57 0.55
CA CYS A 95 1.07 23.08 1.62
C CYS A 95 0.26 24.19 2.32
N ALA A 96 0.38 25.45 1.88
CA ALA A 96 -0.56 26.48 2.32
C ALA A 96 -1.98 26.01 1.99
N ARG A 97 -2.85 25.97 3.02
CA ARG A 97 -4.23 25.42 2.99
C ARG A 97 -4.33 23.89 2.93
N ALA A 98 -3.27 23.18 3.30
CA ALA A 98 -3.30 21.74 3.55
C ALA A 98 -2.90 21.39 5.01
N SER A 99 -2.38 22.36 5.77
CA SER A 99 -1.75 22.14 7.08
C SER A 99 -2.67 21.49 8.12
N ARG A 100 -3.95 21.88 8.19
CA ARG A 100 -4.91 21.25 9.12
C ARG A 100 -5.15 19.78 8.77
N GLY A 101 -5.29 19.48 7.48
CA GLY A 101 -5.44 18.12 6.98
C GLY A 101 -4.19 17.27 7.23
N LEU A 102 -3.01 17.85 7.01
CA LEU A 102 -1.72 17.22 7.29
C LEU A 102 -1.58 16.88 8.78
N LEU A 103 -1.97 17.80 9.68
CA LEU A 103 -1.91 17.57 11.13
C LEU A 103 -2.88 16.46 11.55
N ILE A 104 -4.16 16.53 11.16
CA ILE A 104 -5.16 15.52 11.53
C ILE A 104 -4.78 14.15 10.97
N GLY A 105 -4.48 14.08 9.67
CA GLY A 105 -4.08 12.84 9.03
C GLY A 105 -2.77 12.29 9.58
N GLY A 106 -1.80 13.17 9.91
CA GLY A 106 -0.51 12.77 10.47
C GLY A 106 -0.63 12.22 11.88
N ILE A 107 -1.51 12.79 12.71
CA ILE A 107 -1.83 12.24 14.03
C ILE A 107 -2.48 10.86 13.90
N ILE A 108 -3.45 10.69 13.00
CA ILE A 108 -4.10 9.38 12.78
C ILE A 108 -3.08 8.34 12.29
N LEU A 109 -2.20 8.71 11.37
CA LEU A 109 -1.12 7.85 10.88
C LEU A 109 -0.17 7.45 12.02
N LEU A 110 0.26 8.41 12.84
CA LEU A 110 1.13 8.14 13.99
C LEU A 110 0.45 7.22 15.01
N LEU A 111 -0.80 7.50 15.36
CA LEU A 111 -1.58 6.67 16.29
C LEU A 111 -1.74 5.24 15.75
N THR A 112 -1.96 5.09 14.44
CA THR A 112 -2.04 3.77 13.81
C THR A 112 -0.71 3.02 13.92
N ILE A 113 0.42 3.68 13.70
CA ILE A 113 1.74 3.08 13.90
C ILE A 113 1.93 2.65 15.36
N LEU A 114 1.46 3.45 16.32
CA LEU A 114 1.54 3.12 17.74
C LEU A 114 0.66 1.91 18.11
N THR A 115 -0.52 1.74 17.52
CA THR A 115 -1.39 0.57 17.78
C THR A 115 -0.89 -0.72 17.14
N LEU A 116 -0.02 -0.62 16.13
CA LEU A 116 0.66 -1.78 15.57
C LEU A 116 1.65 -2.40 16.57
N ILE A 117 2.32 -1.62 17.42
CA ILE A 117 3.33 -2.12 18.38
C ILE A 117 2.74 -3.18 19.36
N PRO A 118 1.63 -2.92 20.08
CA PRO A 118 0.94 -3.94 20.88
C PRO A 118 0.56 -5.18 20.09
N THR A 119 0.14 -5.00 18.82
CA THR A 119 -0.22 -6.12 17.95
C THR A 119 0.98 -7.05 17.73
N TYR A 120 2.21 -6.54 17.78
CA TYR A 120 3.43 -7.35 17.68
C TYR A 120 3.94 -7.90 19.02
N LEU A 121 3.75 -7.18 20.13
CA LEU A 121 4.34 -7.53 21.43
C LEU A 121 3.40 -8.30 22.36
N LEU A 122 2.08 -8.14 22.24
CA LEU A 122 1.07 -8.73 23.12
C LEU A 122 0.22 -9.73 22.31
N ASN A 123 -0.07 -10.90 22.88
CA ASN A 123 -0.75 -11.97 22.13
C ASN A 123 -2.27 -12.03 22.34
N GLU A 124 -2.79 -11.77 23.54
CA GLU A 124 -4.23 -11.95 23.79
C GLU A 124 -5.07 -10.68 23.54
N ASP A 125 -4.60 -9.50 23.94
CA ASP A 125 -5.35 -8.24 23.73
C ASP A 125 -5.18 -7.62 22.34
N ALA A 126 -4.19 -8.08 21.59
CA ALA A 126 -3.85 -7.54 20.27
C ALA A 126 -5.00 -7.62 19.27
N ILE A 127 -5.77 -8.73 19.27
CA ILE A 127 -6.86 -8.96 18.32
C ILE A 127 -7.92 -7.86 18.45
N SER A 128 -8.35 -7.59 19.69
CA SER A 128 -9.35 -6.57 19.99
C SER A 128 -8.86 -5.17 19.58
N VAL A 129 -7.60 -4.84 19.90
CA VAL A 129 -6.99 -3.57 19.52
C VAL A 129 -6.92 -3.40 18.00
N THR A 130 -6.60 -4.46 17.25
CA THR A 130 -6.57 -4.44 15.78
C THR A 130 -7.95 -4.09 15.22
N HIS A 131 -9.00 -4.83 15.60
CA HIS A 131 -10.36 -4.57 15.09
C HIS A 131 -10.92 -3.21 15.52
N ILE A 132 -10.66 -2.78 16.75
CA ILE A 132 -11.08 -1.44 17.20
C ILE A 132 -10.37 -0.35 16.39
N THR A 133 -9.07 -0.53 16.11
CA THR A 133 -8.30 0.40 15.28
C THR A 133 -8.89 0.46 13.86
N GLU A 134 -9.16 -0.70 13.26
CA GLU A 134 -9.76 -0.81 11.93
C GLU A 134 -11.12 -0.12 11.86
N LEU A 135 -12.00 -0.38 12.84
CA LEU A 135 -13.32 0.26 12.93
C LEU A 135 -13.21 1.79 13.00
N ILE A 136 -12.30 2.30 13.84
CA ILE A 136 -12.06 3.75 13.99
C ILE A 136 -11.55 4.33 12.66
N LEU A 137 -10.55 3.69 12.03
CA LEU A 137 -9.97 4.15 10.78
C LEU A 137 -11.00 4.22 9.65
N LEU A 138 -11.81 3.17 9.49
CA LEU A 138 -12.86 3.11 8.48
C LEU A 138 -13.96 4.17 8.74
N THR A 139 -14.32 4.39 10.01
CA THR A 139 -15.36 5.37 10.38
C THR A 139 -14.88 6.80 10.08
N VAL A 140 -13.67 7.12 10.51
CA VAL A 140 -13.07 8.44 10.26
C VAL A 140 -12.85 8.64 8.77
N SER A 141 -12.37 7.63 8.05
CA SER A 141 -12.20 7.67 6.59
C SER A 141 -13.52 7.96 5.89
N LEU A 142 -14.60 7.25 6.24
CA LEU A 142 -15.93 7.48 5.69
C LEU A 142 -16.39 8.93 5.88
N CYS A 143 -16.25 9.47 7.10
CA CYS A 143 -16.59 10.87 7.38
C CYS A 143 -15.77 11.85 6.52
N ILE A 144 -14.46 11.63 6.39
CA ILE A 144 -13.58 12.49 5.59
C ILE A 144 -13.85 12.36 4.09
N VAL A 145 -14.20 11.18 3.59
CA VAL A 145 -14.64 10.97 2.19
C VAL A 145 -15.91 11.76 1.91
N CYS A 146 -16.94 11.62 2.75
CA CYS A 146 -18.18 12.38 2.61
C CYS A 146 -17.92 13.89 2.64
N MET A 147 -17.13 14.37 3.59
CA MET A 147 -16.74 15.78 3.66
C MET A 147 -15.97 16.22 2.42
N SER A 148 -15.04 15.41 1.92
CA SER A 148 -14.27 15.72 0.71
C SER A 148 -15.17 15.82 -0.51
N PHE A 149 -16.12 14.89 -0.66
CA PHE A 149 -17.08 14.89 -1.76
C PHE A 149 -17.98 16.14 -1.73
N LEU A 150 -18.46 16.55 -0.55
CA LEU A 150 -19.25 17.79 -0.41
C LEU A 150 -18.44 19.06 -0.73
N HIS A 151 -17.11 19.05 -0.51
CA HIS A 151 -16.26 20.18 -0.86
C HIS A 151 -15.91 20.22 -2.33
N THR A 152 -15.58 19.06 -2.92
CA THR A 152 -15.17 18.97 -4.33
C THR A 152 -16.35 19.06 -5.28
N THR A 153 -17.56 18.67 -4.89
CA THR A 153 -18.77 18.81 -5.74
C THR A 153 -19.06 20.24 -6.18
N LYS A 154 -18.55 21.25 -5.47
CA LYS A 154 -18.65 22.67 -5.81
C LYS A 154 -17.77 23.06 -7.01
N LEU A 155 -16.77 22.25 -7.33
CA LEU A 155 -15.85 22.47 -8.44
C LEU A 155 -16.48 22.06 -9.77
N TYR A 156 -16.03 22.70 -10.84
CA TYR A 156 -16.50 22.41 -12.19
C TYR A 156 -16.08 21.01 -12.65
N TYR A 157 -17.04 20.25 -13.17
CA TYR A 157 -16.80 18.96 -13.80
C TYR A 157 -16.36 19.16 -15.26
N ASN A 158 -15.13 18.79 -15.59
CA ASN A 158 -14.61 18.83 -16.95
C ASN A 158 -14.63 17.42 -17.56
N PRO A 159 -15.60 17.10 -18.43
CA PRO A 159 -15.68 15.77 -19.05
C PRO A 159 -14.53 15.46 -20.00
N LYS A 160 -13.80 16.50 -20.46
CA LYS A 160 -12.63 16.39 -21.34
C LYS A 160 -11.31 16.34 -20.57
N ALA A 161 -11.35 16.40 -19.24
CA ALA A 161 -10.14 16.27 -18.43
C ALA A 161 -9.46 14.94 -18.78
N HIS A 162 -8.19 15.01 -19.18
CA HIS A 162 -7.39 13.83 -19.46
C HIS A 162 -7.18 13.07 -18.15
N VAL A 163 -7.84 11.93 -18.02
CA VAL A 163 -7.64 10.96 -16.96
C VAL A 163 -7.23 9.67 -17.64
N ASP A 164 -6.15 9.05 -17.18
CA ASP A 164 -5.68 7.82 -17.78
C ASP A 164 -6.74 6.73 -17.63
N ALA A 165 -7.16 6.13 -18.76
CA ALA A 165 -8.12 5.03 -18.75
C ALA A 165 -7.58 3.83 -17.97
N PHE A 166 -6.26 3.65 -17.93
CA PHE A 166 -5.64 2.59 -17.15
C PHE A 166 -5.89 2.78 -15.65
N ASP A 167 -5.69 3.98 -15.10
CA ASP A 167 -5.90 4.24 -13.67
C ASP A 167 -7.37 4.03 -13.26
N GLN A 168 -8.32 4.34 -14.16
CA GLN A 168 -9.75 4.10 -13.95
C GLN A 168 -10.11 2.61 -13.95
N VAL A 169 -9.52 1.82 -14.83
CA VAL A 169 -9.71 0.36 -14.84
C VAL A 169 -9.05 -0.25 -13.60
N LEU A 170 -7.87 0.25 -13.21
CA LEU A 170 -7.13 -0.27 -12.07
C LEU A 170 -7.85 0.00 -10.74
N ILE A 171 -8.40 1.20 -10.55
CA ILE A 171 -9.23 1.48 -9.37
C ILE A 171 -10.47 0.58 -9.35
N LEU A 172 -11.13 0.35 -10.48
CA LEU A 172 -12.31 -0.53 -10.53
C LEU A 172 -11.98 -1.99 -10.16
N ILE A 173 -10.92 -2.56 -10.74
CA ILE A 173 -10.50 -3.95 -10.44
C ILE A 173 -10.16 -4.10 -8.96
N THR A 174 -9.42 -3.13 -8.41
CA THR A 174 -9.00 -3.16 -7.01
C THR A 174 -10.16 -2.95 -6.04
N THR A 175 -11.13 -2.08 -6.37
CA THR A 175 -12.40 -1.95 -5.65
C THR A 175 -13.17 -3.27 -5.59
N VAL A 176 -13.24 -4.01 -6.71
CA VAL A 176 -13.90 -5.33 -6.74
C VAL A 176 -13.19 -6.33 -5.81
N GLY A 177 -11.86 -6.33 -5.79
CA GLY A 177 -11.09 -7.18 -4.88
C GLY A 177 -11.29 -6.83 -3.40
N ASP A 178 -11.30 -5.54 -3.06
CA ASP A 178 -11.57 -5.05 -1.70
C ASP A 178 -13.00 -5.38 -1.23
N PHE A 179 -13.98 -5.28 -2.13
CA PHE A 179 -15.34 -5.74 -1.87
C PHE A 179 -15.42 -7.24 -1.65
N ALA A 180 -14.72 -8.04 -2.45
CA ALA A 180 -14.70 -9.49 -2.26
C ALA A 180 -14.11 -9.85 -0.89
N TYR A 181 -13.00 -9.23 -0.49
CA TYR A 181 -12.39 -9.42 0.83
C TYR A 181 -13.39 -9.12 1.96
N SER A 182 -14.01 -7.94 1.90
CA SER A 182 -14.98 -7.47 2.89
C SER A 182 -16.25 -8.32 2.93
N PHE A 183 -16.74 -8.77 1.77
CA PHE A 183 -17.94 -9.60 1.64
C PHE A 183 -17.74 -10.98 2.26
N PHE A 184 -16.66 -11.68 1.91
CA PHE A 184 -16.41 -13.01 2.48
C PHE A 184 -16.13 -12.95 3.98
N GLY A 185 -15.43 -11.91 4.45
CA GLY A 185 -15.24 -11.64 5.87
C GLY A 185 -16.57 -11.41 6.61
N LEU A 186 -17.41 -10.50 6.11
CA LEU A 186 -18.73 -10.22 6.66
C LEU A 186 -19.64 -11.47 6.67
N PHE A 187 -19.62 -12.25 5.60
CA PHE A 187 -20.43 -13.45 5.49
C PHE A 187 -20.05 -14.47 6.57
N ALA A 188 -18.76 -14.71 6.80
CA ALA A 188 -18.32 -15.56 7.91
C ALA A 188 -18.78 -15.00 9.27
N SER A 189 -18.61 -13.71 9.53
CA SER A 189 -18.97 -13.12 10.83
C SER A 189 -20.48 -13.16 11.12
N ILE A 190 -21.34 -13.18 10.09
CA ILE A 190 -22.80 -13.30 10.25
C ILE A 190 -23.24 -14.74 10.55
N PHE A 191 -22.64 -15.73 9.89
CA PHE A 191 -23.10 -17.11 9.90
C PHE A 191 -22.33 -18.03 10.86
N VAL A 192 -21.24 -17.56 11.48
CA VAL A 192 -20.52 -18.31 12.52
C VAL A 192 -21.37 -18.52 13.78
N ASP A 193 -21.22 -19.67 14.42
CA ASP A 193 -21.98 -20.03 15.62
C ASP A 193 -21.58 -19.17 16.82
N ARG A 194 -22.56 -18.44 17.37
CA ARG A 194 -22.35 -17.41 18.41
C ARG A 194 -21.95 -17.98 19.77
N SER A 195 -22.10 -19.29 19.97
CA SER A 195 -21.87 -19.93 21.26
C SER A 195 -20.39 -20.07 21.64
N LYS A 196 -19.44 -19.88 20.71
CA LYS A 196 -18.02 -20.23 20.91
C LYS A 196 -17.04 -19.04 20.84
N SER A 197 -17.50 -17.87 20.41
CA SER A 197 -16.62 -16.72 20.18
C SER A 197 -16.37 -15.90 21.45
N LYS A 198 -15.09 -15.68 21.81
CA LYS A 198 -14.69 -14.72 22.85
C LYS A 198 -14.64 -13.26 22.36
N LEU A 199 -14.74 -13.04 21.06
CA LEU A 199 -14.61 -11.73 20.42
C LEU A 199 -16.00 -11.08 20.23
N PRO A 200 -16.13 -9.75 20.38
CA PRO A 200 -17.38 -9.05 20.11
C PRO A 200 -17.74 -9.11 18.62
N ILE A 201 -18.51 -10.13 18.21
CA ILE A 201 -18.97 -10.37 16.83
C ILE A 201 -19.58 -9.12 16.16
N GLY A 202 -20.23 -8.26 16.97
CA GLY A 202 -20.83 -7.02 16.48
C GLY A 202 -19.82 -6.03 15.88
N ILE A 203 -18.57 -6.04 16.36
CA ILE A 203 -17.50 -5.18 15.82
C ILE A 203 -17.12 -5.66 14.42
N GLU A 204 -16.91 -6.96 14.21
CA GLU A 204 -16.56 -7.49 12.88
C GLU A 204 -17.67 -7.27 11.84
N ILE A 205 -18.93 -7.50 12.22
CA ILE A 205 -20.06 -7.23 11.33
C ILE A 205 -20.10 -5.74 10.97
N SER A 206 -19.85 -4.86 11.95
CA SER A 206 -19.79 -3.41 11.72
C SER A 206 -18.65 -3.04 10.78
N ILE A 207 -17.46 -3.62 10.96
CA ILE A 207 -16.31 -3.44 10.08
C ILE A 207 -16.67 -3.88 8.65
N GLY A 208 -17.27 -5.05 8.46
CA GLY A 208 -17.62 -5.57 7.13
C GLY A 208 -18.58 -4.65 6.37
N PHE A 209 -19.65 -4.18 7.01
CA PHE A 209 -20.56 -3.21 6.39
C PHE A 209 -19.89 -1.87 6.12
N LEU A 210 -19.11 -1.38 7.08
CA LEU A 210 -18.45 -0.10 6.99
C LEU A 210 -17.38 -0.09 5.90
N ALA A 211 -16.60 -1.16 5.75
CA ALA A 211 -15.59 -1.33 4.72
C ALA A 211 -16.22 -1.28 3.32
N ILE A 212 -17.30 -2.03 3.09
CA ILE A 212 -18.02 -2.00 1.80
C ILE A 212 -18.52 -0.59 1.50
N PHE A 213 -19.17 0.07 2.46
CA PHE A 213 -19.73 1.41 2.24
C PHE A 213 -18.63 2.48 2.04
N GLN A 214 -17.56 2.41 2.82
CA GLN A 214 -16.42 3.31 2.75
C GLN A 214 -15.69 3.16 1.41
N THR A 215 -15.40 1.93 0.98
CA THR A 215 -14.74 1.66 -0.30
C THR A 215 -15.61 2.07 -1.49
N PHE A 216 -16.93 1.85 -1.43
CA PHE A 216 -17.86 2.30 -2.47
C PHE A 216 -17.82 3.82 -2.64
N LEU A 217 -18.01 4.56 -1.55
CA LEU A 217 -18.03 6.02 -1.60
C LEU A 217 -16.68 6.62 -1.95
N GLN A 218 -15.57 6.05 -1.47
CA GLN A 218 -14.24 6.52 -1.81
C GLN A 218 -13.92 6.29 -3.30
N SER A 219 -14.27 5.13 -3.85
CA SER A 219 -14.07 4.82 -5.27
C SER A 219 -14.86 5.79 -6.15
N GLY A 220 -16.13 6.05 -5.81
CA GLY A 220 -16.95 7.05 -6.49
C GLY A 220 -16.39 8.48 -6.38
N PHE A 221 -15.95 8.87 -5.18
CA PHE A 221 -15.30 10.16 -4.93
C PHE A 221 -14.06 10.36 -5.81
N ILE A 222 -13.18 9.36 -5.91
CA ILE A 222 -11.95 9.42 -6.71
C ILE A 222 -12.30 9.58 -8.20
N LEU A 223 -13.15 8.70 -8.73
CA LEU A 223 -13.53 8.71 -10.15
C LEU A 223 -14.18 10.03 -10.58
N ASP A 224 -15.04 10.60 -9.72
CA ASP A 224 -15.67 11.90 -9.95
C ASP A 224 -14.65 13.05 -9.85
N THR A 225 -13.85 13.07 -8.78
CA THR A 225 -12.93 14.19 -8.50
C THR A 225 -11.76 14.25 -9.47
N LEU A 226 -11.32 13.12 -10.05
CA LEU A 226 -10.31 13.09 -11.12
C LEU A 226 -10.70 13.94 -12.33
N LYS A 227 -12.00 14.18 -12.56
CA LYS A 227 -12.52 15.02 -13.65
C LYS A 227 -12.87 16.45 -13.22
N ARG A 228 -12.72 16.80 -11.95
CA ARG A 228 -13.05 18.15 -11.45
C ARG A 228 -11.86 19.09 -11.57
N ARG A 229 -12.13 20.35 -11.90
CA ARG A 229 -11.12 21.42 -12.04
C ARG A 229 -11.66 22.72 -11.46
N VAL A 230 -10.75 23.58 -11.02
CA VAL A 230 -11.06 24.97 -10.67
C VAL A 230 -11.26 25.83 -11.92
N LYS A 231 -12.15 26.82 -11.86
CA LYS A 231 -12.35 27.81 -12.92
C LYS A 231 -12.07 29.24 -12.47
N SER A 232 -12.37 29.55 -11.22
CA SER A 232 -12.22 30.90 -10.69
C SER A 232 -10.87 31.11 -10.00
N LYS A 233 -10.29 32.31 -10.15
CA LYS A 233 -9.11 32.74 -9.37
C LYS A 233 -9.36 32.64 -7.85
N PHE A 234 -10.62 32.81 -7.41
CA PHE A 234 -11.01 32.61 -6.02
C PHE A 234 -10.87 31.15 -5.58
N GLU A 235 -11.20 30.18 -6.45
CA GLU A 235 -11.09 28.74 -6.16
C GLU A 235 -9.63 28.28 -6.18
N ILE A 236 -8.82 28.79 -7.10
CA ILE A 236 -7.36 28.54 -7.15
C ILE A 236 -6.70 28.99 -5.84
N ARG A 237 -7.08 30.18 -5.33
CA ARG A 237 -6.58 30.69 -4.04
C ARG A 237 -7.18 29.89 -2.87
N ASN A 238 -8.51 29.77 -2.87
CA ASN A 238 -9.41 28.88 -2.12
C ASN A 238 -8.87 27.51 -1.71
N LYS A 239 -8.54 26.76 -2.74
CA LYS A 239 -8.34 25.31 -2.72
C LYS A 239 -9.43 24.54 -1.93
N PRO A 240 -10.72 24.68 -2.28
CA PRO A 240 -11.83 24.07 -1.52
C PRO A 240 -11.74 22.53 -1.45
N GLY A 241 -11.60 21.98 -0.24
CA GLY A 241 -11.45 20.52 -0.04
C GLY A 241 -10.00 20.03 -0.03
N ARG A 242 -9.01 20.92 -0.22
CA ARG A 242 -7.58 20.58 -0.15
C ARG A 242 -7.18 19.96 1.18
N GLU A 243 -7.68 20.51 2.29
CA GLU A 243 -7.39 19.99 3.64
C GLU A 243 -7.96 18.58 3.82
N THR A 244 -9.20 18.33 3.39
CA THR A 244 -9.85 17.03 3.55
C THR A 244 -9.22 15.97 2.66
N ILE A 245 -8.84 16.31 1.42
CA ILE A 245 -8.08 15.42 0.53
C ILE A 245 -6.70 15.08 1.13
N THR A 246 -6.03 16.06 1.75
CA THR A 246 -4.74 15.84 2.42
C THR A 246 -4.88 14.91 3.62
N ALA A 247 -5.92 15.08 4.43
CA ALA A 247 -6.21 14.17 5.53
C ALA A 247 -6.53 12.76 5.01
N LEU A 248 -7.34 12.66 3.96
CA LEU A 248 -7.75 11.38 3.36
C LEU A 248 -6.57 10.60 2.78
N LEU A 249 -5.57 11.29 2.22
CA LEU A 249 -4.30 10.70 1.77
C LEU A 249 -3.58 9.98 2.91
N LEU A 250 -3.40 10.67 4.04
CA LEU A 250 -2.70 10.11 5.19
C LEU A 250 -3.51 9.01 5.89
N ILE A 251 -4.85 9.14 5.92
CA ILE A 251 -5.73 8.10 6.45
C ILE A 251 -5.70 6.85 5.56
N ASN A 252 -5.68 6.99 4.22
CA ASN A 252 -5.51 5.84 3.33
C ASN A 252 -4.15 5.17 3.50
N LEU A 253 -3.08 5.95 3.70
CA LEU A 253 -1.77 5.40 4.05
C LEU A 253 -1.80 4.67 5.39
N ALA A 254 -2.53 5.18 6.39
CA ALA A 254 -2.69 4.53 7.69
C ALA A 254 -3.45 3.20 7.57
N ILE A 255 -4.55 3.17 6.80
CA ILE A 255 -5.30 1.95 6.51
C ILE A 255 -4.42 0.95 5.74
N TRP A 256 -3.71 1.40 4.70
CA TRP A 256 -2.79 0.55 3.96
C TRP A 256 -1.72 -0.08 4.86
N LEU A 257 -1.11 0.72 5.74
CA LEU A 257 -0.14 0.21 6.72
C LEU A 257 -0.79 -0.79 7.68
N HIS A 258 -1.99 -0.48 8.17
CA HIS A 258 -2.74 -1.38 9.04
C HIS A 258 -3.01 -2.71 8.35
N ASP A 259 -3.59 -2.72 7.15
CA ASP A 259 -3.94 -3.94 6.42
C ASP A 259 -2.69 -4.75 6.05
N SER A 260 -1.63 -4.08 5.56
CA SER A 260 -0.38 -4.73 5.17
C SER A 260 0.38 -5.37 6.33
N LEU A 261 0.15 -4.92 7.56
CA LEU A 261 0.91 -5.35 8.74
C LEU A 261 0.06 -6.23 9.69
N SER A 262 -1.23 -5.95 9.80
CA SER A 262 -2.19 -6.72 10.60
C SER A 262 -2.63 -8.01 9.92
N ALA A 263 -2.80 -8.03 8.58
CA ALA A 263 -3.20 -9.23 7.84
C ALA A 263 -2.19 -10.38 7.93
N LYS A 264 -0.95 -10.08 8.35
CA LYS A 264 0.15 -11.05 8.42
C LYS A 264 0.09 -12.00 9.61
N LYS A 265 -0.95 -11.92 10.45
CA LYS A 265 -1.29 -13.01 11.37
C LYS A 265 -2.53 -13.74 10.85
N VAL A 266 -2.31 -14.75 10.01
CA VAL A 266 -3.31 -15.73 9.55
C VAL A 266 -4.06 -16.44 10.71
N ARG A 267 -3.57 -16.28 11.95
CA ARG A 267 -4.15 -16.82 13.19
C ARG A 267 -5.04 -15.83 13.99
N LEU A 268 -5.22 -14.59 13.53
CA LEU A 268 -6.02 -13.57 14.25
C LEU A 268 -7.52 -13.67 14.04
N ASN A 269 -7.96 -14.39 13.02
CA ASN A 269 -9.34 -14.41 12.54
C ASN A 269 -9.98 -15.79 12.78
N PRO A 270 -10.20 -16.19 14.05
CA PRO A 270 -10.73 -17.51 14.39
C PRO A 270 -12.12 -17.72 13.79
N LEU A 271 -12.91 -16.66 13.60
CA LEU A 271 -14.29 -16.76 13.11
C LEU A 271 -14.36 -17.16 11.64
N GLN A 272 -13.51 -16.58 10.79
CA GLN A 272 -13.46 -16.88 9.37
C GLN A 272 -12.93 -18.30 9.13
N VAL A 273 -11.95 -18.73 9.92
CA VAL A 273 -11.43 -20.10 9.89
C VAL A 273 -12.46 -21.09 10.42
N GLU A 274 -13.23 -20.74 11.45
CA GLU A 274 -14.31 -21.59 11.98
C GLU A 274 -15.44 -21.77 10.96
N TYR A 275 -15.70 -20.78 10.11
CA TYR A 275 -16.74 -20.86 9.10
C TYR A 275 -16.32 -21.55 7.79
N TYR A 276 -15.17 -21.18 7.22
CA TYR A 276 -14.73 -21.66 5.90
C TYR A 276 -13.76 -22.85 5.94
N ASP A 277 -13.26 -23.20 7.11
CA ASP A 277 -12.03 -23.98 7.31
C ASP A 277 -10.75 -23.24 6.85
N ALA A 278 -9.62 -23.64 7.43
CA ALA A 278 -8.33 -22.98 7.22
C ALA A 278 -7.89 -22.96 5.73
N GLY A 279 -8.16 -24.05 5.00
CA GLY A 279 -7.74 -24.17 3.59
C GLY A 279 -8.52 -23.23 2.67
N THR A 280 -9.85 -23.22 2.76
CA THR A 280 -10.71 -22.37 1.94
C THR A 280 -10.46 -20.89 2.25
N TRP A 281 -10.35 -20.52 3.52
CA TRP A 281 -10.06 -19.14 3.91
C TRP A 281 -8.68 -18.68 3.42
N ALA A 282 -7.67 -19.56 3.43
CA ALA A 282 -6.36 -19.25 2.87
C ALA A 282 -6.44 -18.97 1.36
N ILE A 283 -7.23 -19.76 0.61
CA ILE A 283 -7.44 -19.52 -0.84
C ILE A 283 -8.15 -18.19 -1.07
N ILE A 284 -9.22 -17.90 -0.33
CA ILE A 284 -9.96 -16.63 -0.46
C ILE A 284 -9.02 -15.44 -0.20
N GLN A 285 -8.25 -15.49 0.88
CA GLN A 285 -7.29 -14.43 1.21
C GLN A 285 -6.19 -14.28 0.16
N ALA A 286 -5.70 -15.38 -0.41
CA ALA A 286 -4.64 -15.34 -1.42
C ALA A 286 -4.99 -14.49 -2.65
N PHE A 287 -6.27 -14.39 -3.00
CA PHE A 287 -6.75 -13.53 -4.09
C PHE A 287 -7.22 -12.16 -3.61
N THR A 288 -7.99 -12.12 -2.53
CA THR A 288 -8.72 -10.91 -2.14
C THR A 288 -7.89 -9.94 -1.31
N SER A 289 -7.01 -10.44 -0.42
CA SER A 289 -6.18 -9.59 0.44
C SER A 289 -5.17 -8.74 -0.36
N PRO A 290 -4.40 -9.29 -1.32
CA PRO A 290 -3.48 -8.48 -2.12
C PRO A 290 -4.18 -7.39 -2.92
N LEU A 291 -5.38 -7.66 -3.44
CA LEU A 291 -6.17 -6.66 -4.17
C LEU A 291 -6.71 -5.57 -3.25
N SER A 292 -7.14 -5.91 -2.04
CA SER A 292 -7.57 -4.94 -1.02
C SER A 292 -6.41 -4.02 -0.60
N ILE A 293 -5.23 -4.58 -0.33
CA ILE A 293 -4.03 -3.79 -0.01
C ILE A 293 -3.64 -2.90 -1.20
N PHE A 294 -3.66 -3.45 -2.41
CA PHE A 294 -3.34 -2.70 -3.61
C PHE A 294 -4.38 -1.60 -3.91
N TYR A 295 -5.66 -1.78 -3.56
CA TYR A 295 -6.68 -0.72 -3.60
C TYR A 295 -6.28 0.47 -2.72
N ARG A 296 -5.87 0.23 -1.46
CA ARG A 296 -5.45 1.30 -0.54
C ARG A 296 -4.23 2.06 -1.03
N PHE A 297 -3.27 1.34 -1.64
CA PHE A 297 -2.11 1.94 -2.27
C PHE A 297 -2.48 2.78 -3.49
N HIS A 298 -3.18 2.20 -4.47
CA HIS A 298 -3.54 2.88 -5.72
C HIS A 298 -4.49 4.05 -5.50
N SER A 299 -5.46 3.91 -4.60
CA SER A 299 -6.33 5.04 -4.23
C SER A 299 -5.55 6.21 -3.61
N SER A 300 -4.48 5.94 -2.86
CA SER A 300 -3.57 7.00 -2.37
C SER A 300 -2.84 7.69 -3.52
N VAL A 301 -2.41 6.96 -4.54
CA VAL A 301 -1.80 7.52 -5.77
C VAL A 301 -2.81 8.42 -6.48
N CYS A 302 -4.03 7.94 -6.73
CA CYS A 302 -5.08 8.75 -7.37
C CYS A 302 -5.44 10.01 -6.55
N LEU A 303 -5.46 9.93 -5.22
CA LEU A 303 -5.69 11.09 -4.35
C LEU A 303 -4.54 12.09 -4.43
N ALA A 304 -3.30 11.64 -4.60
CA ALA A 304 -2.14 12.50 -4.80
C ALA A 304 -2.22 13.22 -6.15
N ASP A 305 -2.66 12.52 -7.20
CA ASP A 305 -2.91 13.12 -8.51
C ASP A 305 -4.03 14.16 -8.45
N ILE A 306 -5.14 13.84 -7.77
CA ILE A 306 -6.22 14.80 -7.48
C ILE A 306 -5.67 16.03 -6.74
N TRP A 307 -4.85 15.81 -5.72
CA TRP A 307 -4.23 16.88 -4.94
C TRP A 307 -3.31 17.75 -5.83
N GLN A 308 -2.66 17.22 -6.85
CA GLN A 308 -1.83 18.02 -7.75
C GLN A 308 -2.64 18.71 -8.86
N GLU A 309 -3.52 17.98 -9.53
CA GLU A 309 -4.13 18.40 -10.79
C GLU A 309 -5.34 19.31 -10.62
N VAL A 310 -6.17 19.11 -9.58
CA VAL A 310 -7.44 19.85 -9.43
C VAL A 310 -7.25 21.36 -9.37
N TYR A 311 -6.13 21.82 -8.80
CA TYR A 311 -5.82 23.23 -8.59
C TYR A 311 -4.68 23.76 -9.46
N SER A 312 -4.18 22.94 -10.39
CA SER A 312 -3.14 23.35 -11.33
C SER A 312 -3.74 24.17 -12.45
N ASP A 313 -3.23 25.38 -12.66
CA ASP A 313 -3.74 26.35 -13.65
C ASP A 313 -3.23 26.03 -15.07
N ARG A 314 -3.40 24.77 -15.52
CA ARG A 314 -2.87 24.29 -16.81
C ARG A 314 -3.59 24.92 -18.00
N GLU A 315 -4.91 25.11 -17.93
CA GLU A 315 -5.70 25.71 -19.02
C GLU A 315 -5.29 27.17 -19.31
N ASN A 316 -4.98 27.98 -18.29
CA ASN A 316 -4.41 29.33 -18.51
C ASN A 316 -2.99 29.26 -19.07
N ASN A 317 -2.15 28.35 -18.57
CA ASN A 317 -0.76 28.25 -19.01
C ASN A 317 -0.66 27.82 -20.48
N ASP A 318 -1.53 26.93 -20.94
CA ASP A 318 -1.55 26.51 -22.34
C ASP A 318 -2.13 27.61 -23.24
N GLY A 319 -3.18 28.33 -22.80
CA GLY A 319 -3.68 29.52 -23.49
C GLY A 319 -2.65 30.67 -23.58
N ILE A 320 -1.92 30.94 -22.50
CA ILE A 320 -0.84 31.95 -22.47
C ILE A 320 0.35 31.53 -23.34
N LYS A 321 0.72 30.24 -23.33
CA LYS A 321 1.75 29.70 -24.23
C LYS A 321 1.35 29.84 -25.69
N GLN A 322 0.12 29.50 -26.04
CA GLN A 322 -0.38 29.59 -27.40
C GLN A 322 -0.49 31.05 -27.86
N THR A 323 -0.92 31.96 -26.99
CA THR A 323 -0.94 33.41 -27.27
C THR A 323 0.47 33.99 -27.43
N ARG A 324 1.45 33.53 -26.64
CA ARG A 324 2.87 33.92 -26.81
C ARG A 324 3.49 33.37 -28.10
N ILE A 325 3.15 32.14 -28.50
CA ILE A 325 3.63 31.55 -29.76
C ILE A 325 3.06 32.32 -30.96
N VAL A 326 1.76 32.62 -30.94
CA VAL A 326 1.10 33.44 -31.98
C VAL A 326 1.66 34.87 -32.01
N GLY A 327 1.87 35.50 -30.85
CA GLY A 327 2.49 36.83 -30.77
C GLY A 327 3.93 36.87 -31.29
N ARG A 328 4.70 35.79 -31.10
CA ARG A 328 6.08 35.67 -31.60
C ARG A 328 6.14 35.36 -33.09
N GLN A 329 5.16 34.64 -33.65
CA GLN A 329 5.02 34.47 -35.10
C GLN A 329 4.60 35.78 -35.79
N HIS A 330 3.76 36.59 -35.13
CA HIS A 330 3.38 37.91 -35.66
C HIS A 330 4.56 38.92 -35.66
N SER A 331 5.40 38.91 -34.63
CA SER A 331 6.62 39.75 -34.61
C SER A 331 7.64 39.33 -35.67
N LEU A 332 7.86 38.02 -35.85
CA LEU A 332 8.77 37.50 -36.89
C LEU A 332 8.30 37.81 -38.32
N ASN A 333 6.98 37.84 -38.56
CA ASN A 333 6.42 38.23 -39.85
C ASN A 333 6.51 39.76 -40.10
N MET A 334 6.44 40.60 -39.06
CA MET A 334 6.65 42.05 -39.18
C MET A 334 8.11 42.39 -39.48
N ASP A 335 9.06 41.67 -38.87
CA ASP A 335 10.49 41.85 -39.16
C ASP A 335 10.83 41.44 -40.61
N TYR A 336 10.17 40.40 -41.15
CA TYR A 336 10.35 39.97 -42.55
C TYR A 336 9.79 40.97 -43.59
N VAL A 337 8.71 41.67 -43.26
CA VAL A 337 8.12 42.70 -44.13
C VAL A 337 9.00 43.96 -44.15
N HIS A 338 9.66 44.28 -43.03
CA HIS A 338 10.57 45.42 -42.96
C HIS A 338 11.88 45.20 -43.73
N ASP A 339 12.36 43.96 -43.84
CA ASP A 339 13.55 43.58 -44.60
C ASP A 339 13.32 43.44 -46.11
N THR A 340 12.06 43.48 -46.58
CA THR A 340 11.72 43.40 -48.02
C THR A 340 11.34 44.74 -48.65
N GLU A 341 11.21 45.82 -47.86
CA GLU A 341 10.94 47.19 -48.33
C GLU A 341 12.20 48.08 -48.40
N HIS A 342 13.41 47.52 -48.28
CA HIS A 342 14.67 48.27 -48.37
C HIS A 342 15.54 47.92 -49.57
#